data_AF-A0A4V3X090-F1
#
_entry.id   AF-A0A4V3X090-F1
#
_cell.length_a   1.000
_cell.length_b   1.000
_cell.length_c   1.000
_cell.angle_alpha   90.00
_cell.angle_beta   90.00
_cell.angle_gamma   90.00
#
_symmetry.space_group_name_H-M   'P 1'
#
loop_
_entity.id
_entity.type
_entity.pdbx_description
1 polymer ?
#
loop_
_entity_poly.entity_id
_entity_poly.type
_entity_poly.pdbx_seq_one_letter_code
_entity_poly.pdbx_strand_id
1 'polypeptide(L)'
;MEQVITGENKETAIYKTANTTEWVCRNITGKKILDVNCQKGDISIALGREGKEVFGMDASSSLINYAKKRLHKESNDTKKHVNFKVAKFLGYRFNKRKYDSIILENTKNLDVVIKKAMQLLNNHGKIILIISNEMHESIDAESYSLTNLFQLSEEGLVINDIEFFGELMGVILSKSSEISYEALSNKDAVRKFADNYIEILLEKQRQVDQLTKKVSNLELANQELIDAKSSNERLQEENKLLHKRAEEQKDFYQTFSNDIVGKLNIINKLNNMMENQDTEIKNYKETLFKAEDSIKELQKKLEHKAMILAISNKTIAEKGNEINALKQAMKGQSLEYEALNEKVIFAYKELTKMRNIILEQKEATIDSREKTIRMQDELLESYKKEEKLLRSYQKLLNEHEKISKKYQALSHSKLGKATLSYWKWRKK
;
A
#
# COMPACT_ATOMS: atom_id res chain seq x y z
N MET A 1 -7.69 -64.62 13.52
CA MET A 1 -8.16 -64.49 12.12
C MET A 1 -8.72 -65.81 11.55
N GLU A 2 -9.03 -66.82 12.38
CA GLU A 2 -9.62 -68.10 11.94
C GLU A 2 -11.15 -68.20 12.17
N GLN A 3 -11.80 -67.17 12.71
CA GLN A 3 -13.24 -67.22 13.06
C GLN A 3 -14.18 -66.79 11.92
N VAL A 4 -13.69 -66.62 10.70
CA VAL A 4 -14.50 -66.11 9.57
C VAL A 4 -14.95 -67.21 8.62
N ILE A 5 -14.45 -68.44 8.75
CA ILE A 5 -14.63 -69.46 7.69
C ILE A 5 -15.80 -70.43 7.92
N THR A 6 -16.32 -70.61 9.14
CA THR A 6 -17.36 -71.64 9.36
C THR A 6 -18.80 -71.15 9.29
N GLY A 7 -19.08 -69.84 9.21
CA GLY A 7 -20.45 -69.30 9.10
C GLY A 7 -21.40 -69.64 10.27
N GLU A 8 -20.96 -70.45 11.23
CA GLU A 8 -21.75 -70.90 12.36
C GLU A 8 -21.71 -69.85 13.48
N ASN A 9 -22.88 -69.33 13.84
CA ASN A 9 -23.00 -68.42 14.98
C ASN A 9 -22.55 -69.12 16.27
N LYS A 10 -21.72 -68.45 17.07
CA LYS A 10 -21.20 -68.98 18.35
C LYS A 10 -22.32 -69.46 19.29
N GLU A 11 -23.48 -68.79 19.27
CA GLU A 11 -24.65 -69.18 20.06
C GLU A 11 -25.25 -70.52 19.60
N THR A 12 -25.33 -70.75 18.29
CA THR A 12 -25.80 -72.01 17.72
C THR A 12 -24.89 -73.17 18.10
N ALA A 13 -23.58 -72.97 18.03
CA ALA A 13 -22.60 -73.98 18.43
C ALA A 13 -22.71 -74.33 19.93
N ILE A 14 -22.86 -73.32 20.80
CA ILE A 14 -23.05 -73.52 22.25
C ILE A 14 -24.34 -74.29 22.53
N TYR A 15 -25.43 -73.92 21.87
CA TYR A 15 -26.74 -74.57 22.04
C TYR A 15 -26.71 -76.04 21.60
N LYS A 16 -26.08 -76.34 20.44
CA LYS A 16 -25.87 -77.71 19.97
C LYS A 16 -25.08 -78.53 21.00
N THR A 17 -23.96 -78.01 21.50
CA THR A 17 -23.15 -78.71 22.52
C THR A 17 -23.94 -78.98 23.81
N ALA A 18 -24.76 -78.02 24.27
CA ALA A 18 -25.57 -78.18 25.46
C ALA A 18 -26.63 -79.28 25.30
N ASN A 19 -27.38 -79.26 24.19
CA ASN A 19 -28.42 -80.25 23.90
C ASN A 19 -27.84 -81.65 23.73
N THR A 20 -26.71 -81.79 23.01
CA THR A 20 -26.02 -83.07 22.88
C THR A 20 -25.57 -83.60 24.24
N THR A 21 -24.99 -82.74 25.09
CA THR A 21 -24.54 -83.14 26.44
C THR A 21 -25.71 -83.63 27.29
N GLU A 22 -26.83 -82.89 27.30
CA GLU A 22 -28.03 -83.27 28.05
C GLU A 22 -28.63 -84.59 27.55
N TRP A 23 -28.73 -84.76 26.23
CA TRP A 23 -29.23 -86.00 25.64
C TRP A 23 -28.35 -87.20 25.99
N VAL A 24 -27.03 -87.05 25.96
CA VAL A 24 -26.10 -88.09 26.39
C VAL A 24 -26.35 -88.45 27.86
N CYS A 25 -26.40 -87.45 28.75
CA CYS A 25 -26.59 -87.69 30.19
C CYS A 25 -27.89 -88.46 30.48
N ARG A 26 -28.99 -88.10 29.80
CA ARG A 26 -30.29 -88.79 29.92
C ARG A 26 -30.27 -90.24 29.47
N ASN A 27 -29.42 -90.59 28.51
CA ASN A 27 -29.39 -91.91 27.88
C ASN A 27 -28.31 -92.86 28.43
N ILE A 28 -27.36 -92.33 29.21
CA ILE A 28 -26.33 -93.12 29.88
C ILE A 28 -26.94 -94.03 30.95
N THR A 29 -26.50 -95.29 30.98
CA THR A 29 -26.90 -96.28 31.99
C THR A 29 -25.72 -96.72 32.85
N GLY A 30 -26.05 -97.18 34.06
CA GLY A 30 -25.08 -97.65 35.06
C GLY A 30 -24.23 -96.55 35.69
N LYS A 31 -23.13 -96.96 36.33
CA LYS A 31 -22.28 -96.08 37.16
C LYS A 31 -20.90 -95.86 36.53
N LYS A 32 -20.32 -96.86 35.86
CA LYS A 32 -18.95 -96.79 35.31
C LYS A 32 -18.98 -96.42 33.84
N ILE A 33 -18.49 -95.23 33.53
CA ILE A 33 -18.56 -94.64 32.18
C ILE A 33 -17.16 -94.50 31.60
N LEU A 34 -17.01 -94.87 30.33
CA LEU A 34 -15.83 -94.57 29.54
C LEU A 34 -16.18 -93.50 28.51
N ASP A 35 -15.51 -92.37 28.55
CA ASP A 35 -15.70 -91.27 27.59
C ASP A 35 -14.47 -91.19 26.68
N VAL A 36 -14.62 -91.65 25.43
CA VAL A 36 -13.54 -91.75 24.44
C VAL A 36 -13.57 -90.53 23.52
N ASN A 37 -12.40 -89.90 23.40
CA ASN A 37 -12.23 -88.58 22.78
C ASN A 37 -13.08 -87.53 23.50
N CYS A 38 -12.93 -87.46 24.82
CA CYS A 38 -13.74 -86.59 25.69
C CYS A 38 -13.55 -85.07 25.47
N GLN A 39 -12.67 -84.67 24.55
CA GLN A 39 -12.38 -83.28 24.18
C GLN A 39 -12.15 -82.37 25.41
N LYS A 40 -13.02 -81.36 25.59
CA LYS A 40 -12.95 -80.37 26.67
C LYS A 40 -13.62 -80.86 27.97
N GLY A 41 -14.11 -82.09 27.99
CA GLY A 41 -14.67 -82.77 29.15
C GLY A 41 -16.11 -82.37 29.49
N ASP A 42 -16.88 -81.80 28.56
CA ASP A 42 -18.24 -81.33 28.80
C ASP A 42 -19.16 -82.44 29.33
N ILE A 43 -19.24 -83.55 28.59
CA ILE A 43 -20.02 -84.73 28.96
C ILE A 43 -19.47 -85.40 30.22
N SER A 44 -18.16 -85.63 30.27
CA SER A 44 -17.49 -86.22 31.44
C SER A 44 -17.78 -85.48 32.74
N ILE A 45 -17.73 -84.14 32.73
CA ILE A 45 -17.99 -83.32 33.92
C ILE A 45 -19.48 -83.34 34.27
N ALA A 46 -20.37 -83.24 33.28
CA ALA A 46 -21.82 -83.30 33.50
C ALA A 46 -22.23 -84.61 34.19
N LEU A 47 -21.78 -85.75 33.67
CA LEU A 47 -22.02 -87.06 34.28
C LEU A 47 -21.39 -87.19 35.69
N GLY A 48 -20.22 -86.57 35.91
CA GLY A 48 -19.60 -86.51 37.22
C GLY A 48 -20.43 -85.75 38.26
N ARG A 49 -21.16 -84.70 37.85
CA ARG A 49 -22.11 -83.97 38.72
C ARG A 49 -23.31 -84.84 39.12
N GLU A 50 -23.71 -85.78 38.28
CA GLU A 50 -24.73 -86.80 38.57
C GLU A 50 -24.19 -87.98 39.39
N GLY A 51 -22.92 -87.96 39.80
CA GLY A 51 -22.31 -89.01 40.63
C GLY A 51 -21.83 -90.25 39.86
N LYS A 52 -21.74 -90.17 38.52
CA LYS A 52 -21.23 -91.26 37.68
C LYS A 52 -19.70 -91.30 37.72
N GLU A 53 -19.12 -92.50 37.75
CA GLU A 53 -17.67 -92.70 37.70
C GLU A 53 -17.18 -92.66 36.25
N VAL A 54 -16.69 -91.50 35.82
CA VAL A 54 -16.27 -91.28 34.43
C VAL A 54 -14.76 -91.35 34.28
N PHE A 55 -14.32 -92.17 33.33
CA PHE A 55 -12.96 -92.18 32.84
C PHE A 55 -12.91 -91.57 31.43
N GLY A 56 -12.54 -90.30 31.36
CA GLY A 56 -12.40 -89.55 30.10
C GLY A 56 -10.99 -89.70 29.53
N MET A 57 -10.89 -89.96 28.23
CA MET A 57 -9.61 -89.99 27.53
C MET A 57 -9.64 -89.28 26.20
N ASP A 58 -8.51 -88.70 25.83
CA ASP A 58 -8.30 -88.05 24.56
C ASP A 58 -6.82 -88.16 24.17
N ALA A 59 -6.53 -88.23 22.87
CA ALA A 59 -5.16 -88.27 22.39
C ALA A 59 -4.44 -86.92 22.55
N SER A 60 -5.20 -85.82 22.58
CA SER A 60 -4.70 -84.47 22.70
C SER A 60 -4.39 -84.09 24.15
N SER A 61 -3.11 -83.82 24.42
CA SER A 61 -2.68 -83.34 25.73
C SER A 61 -3.25 -81.95 26.07
N SER A 62 -3.43 -81.08 25.07
CA SER A 62 -3.97 -79.73 25.27
C SER A 62 -5.44 -79.78 25.71
N LEU A 63 -6.25 -80.63 25.09
CA LEU A 63 -7.67 -80.83 25.43
C LEU A 63 -7.82 -81.43 26.83
N ILE A 64 -7.05 -82.47 27.16
CA ILE A 64 -7.07 -83.05 28.51
C ILE A 64 -6.63 -82.04 29.58
N ASN A 65 -5.60 -81.24 29.30
CA ASN A 65 -5.17 -80.20 30.23
C ASN A 65 -6.27 -79.14 30.45
N TYR A 66 -7.00 -78.79 29.38
CA TYR A 66 -8.15 -77.90 29.47
C TYR A 66 -9.30 -78.53 30.29
N ALA A 67 -9.65 -79.78 30.02
CA ALA A 67 -10.69 -80.53 30.76
C ALA A 67 -10.34 -80.64 32.26
N LYS A 68 -9.08 -80.94 32.59
CA LYS A 68 -8.60 -80.95 33.99
C LYS A 68 -8.73 -79.60 34.66
N LYS A 69 -8.35 -78.51 33.97
CA LYS A 69 -8.52 -77.14 34.50
C LYS A 69 -9.99 -76.80 34.76
N ARG A 70 -10.92 -77.30 33.93
CA ARG A 70 -12.36 -77.16 34.16
C ARG A 70 -12.82 -77.98 35.36
N LEU A 71 -12.43 -79.25 35.44
CA LEU A 71 -12.73 -80.11 36.57
C LEU A 71 -12.21 -79.54 37.90
N HIS A 72 -11.06 -78.87 37.90
CA HIS A 72 -10.52 -78.20 39.08
C HIS A 72 -11.44 -77.10 39.65
N LYS A 73 -12.32 -76.52 38.83
CA LYS A 73 -13.30 -75.51 39.24
C LYS A 73 -14.61 -76.11 39.77
N GLU A 74 -14.83 -77.42 39.60
CA GLU A 74 -16.02 -78.11 40.09
C GLU A 74 -15.97 -78.38 41.60
N SER A 75 -17.10 -78.86 42.16
CA SER A 75 -17.17 -79.30 43.55
C SER A 75 -16.24 -80.49 43.83
N ASN A 76 -15.87 -80.68 45.11
CA ASN A 76 -15.08 -81.86 45.51
C ASN A 76 -15.81 -83.17 45.21
N ASP A 77 -17.15 -83.16 45.27
CA ASP A 77 -17.97 -84.30 44.91
C ASP A 77 -17.90 -84.63 43.42
N THR A 78 -17.89 -83.65 42.52
CA THR A 78 -17.70 -83.93 41.09
C THR A 78 -16.28 -84.39 40.78
N LYS A 79 -15.27 -83.80 41.44
CA LYS A 79 -13.84 -84.13 41.23
C LYS A 79 -13.51 -85.59 41.53
N LYS A 80 -14.10 -86.20 42.56
CA LYS A 80 -13.86 -87.61 42.91
C LYS A 80 -14.45 -88.59 41.89
N HIS A 81 -15.39 -88.11 41.06
CA HIS A 81 -16.14 -88.94 40.11
C HIS A 81 -15.55 -88.94 38.69
N VAL A 82 -14.67 -87.99 38.35
CA VAL A 82 -14.15 -87.83 36.98
C VAL A 82 -12.63 -87.93 36.96
N ASN A 83 -12.09 -88.75 36.06
CA ASN A 83 -10.66 -88.84 35.82
C ASN A 83 -10.33 -88.71 34.33
N PHE A 84 -9.39 -87.81 34.00
CA PHE A 84 -8.96 -87.54 32.64
C PHE A 84 -7.56 -88.06 32.34
N LYS A 85 -7.39 -88.73 31.19
CA LYS A 85 -6.10 -89.29 30.75
C LYS A 85 -5.79 -88.96 29.28
N VAL A 86 -4.55 -88.51 29.05
CA VAL A 86 -3.99 -88.44 27.69
C VAL A 86 -3.67 -89.85 27.22
N ALA A 87 -4.45 -90.38 26.27
CA ALA A 87 -4.27 -91.72 25.73
C ALA A 87 -4.99 -91.88 24.38
N LYS A 88 -4.40 -92.67 23.48
CA LYS A 88 -5.08 -93.15 22.26
C LYS A 88 -5.92 -94.37 22.59
N PHE A 89 -7.23 -94.32 22.33
CA PHE A 89 -8.16 -95.39 22.68
C PHE A 89 -7.72 -96.77 22.17
N LEU A 90 -7.43 -96.91 20.88
CA LEU A 90 -7.02 -98.19 20.27
C LEU A 90 -5.74 -98.79 20.87
N GLY A 91 -4.78 -97.95 21.27
CA GLY A 91 -3.53 -98.41 21.90
C GLY A 91 -3.60 -98.61 23.42
N TYR A 92 -4.64 -98.10 24.09
CA TYR A 92 -4.71 -98.14 25.55
C TYR A 92 -5.07 -99.53 26.10
N ARG A 93 -4.39 -99.96 27.16
CA ARG A 93 -4.67 -101.23 27.86
C ARG A 93 -5.55 -100.98 29.07
N PHE A 94 -6.75 -101.57 29.05
CA PHE A 94 -7.77 -101.40 30.09
C PHE A 94 -7.73 -102.47 31.19
N ASN A 95 -6.81 -103.43 31.15
CA ASN A 95 -6.59 -104.45 32.19
C ASN A 95 -7.87 -105.14 32.66
N LYS A 96 -8.68 -105.66 31.73
CA LYS A 96 -9.96 -106.34 31.97
C LYS A 96 -11.07 -105.48 32.62
N ARG A 97 -10.90 -104.16 32.73
CA ARG A 97 -11.98 -103.26 33.15
C ARG A 97 -13.17 -103.34 32.20
N LYS A 98 -14.36 -103.22 32.76
CA LYS A 98 -15.62 -103.13 32.03
C LYS A 98 -16.40 -101.89 32.41
N TYR A 99 -17.21 -101.40 31.48
CA TYR A 99 -18.01 -100.19 31.62
C TYR A 99 -19.47 -100.47 31.34
N ASP A 100 -20.33 -99.74 32.04
CA ASP A 100 -21.78 -99.80 31.88
C ASP A 100 -22.22 -99.00 30.66
N SER A 101 -21.58 -97.85 30.42
CA SER A 101 -21.73 -97.13 29.16
C SER A 101 -20.40 -96.66 28.61
N ILE A 102 -20.30 -96.61 27.29
CA ILE A 102 -19.14 -96.10 26.56
C ILE A 102 -19.61 -95.02 25.59
N ILE A 103 -18.98 -93.86 25.66
CA ILE A 103 -19.26 -92.72 24.79
C ILE A 103 -18.14 -92.65 23.77
N LEU A 104 -18.51 -92.59 22.49
CA LEU A 104 -17.60 -92.47 21.36
C LEU A 104 -17.93 -91.18 20.62
N GLU A 105 -17.11 -90.15 20.79
CA GLU A 105 -17.29 -88.88 20.10
C GLU A 105 -16.24 -88.72 18.99
N ASN A 106 -16.65 -88.20 17.82
CA ASN A 106 -15.79 -87.84 16.70
C ASN A 106 -14.69 -88.89 16.39
N THR A 107 -15.10 -90.15 16.37
CA THR A 107 -14.16 -91.27 16.34
C THR A 107 -13.95 -91.78 14.93
N LYS A 108 -12.70 -91.78 14.46
CA LYS A 108 -12.27 -92.39 13.20
C LYS A 108 -12.14 -93.91 13.31
N ASN A 109 -12.20 -94.61 12.17
CA ASN A 109 -12.12 -96.08 12.11
C ASN A 109 -13.13 -96.76 13.05
N LEU A 110 -14.40 -96.32 12.95
CA LEU A 110 -15.48 -96.67 13.85
C LEU A 110 -15.61 -98.19 14.06
N ASP A 111 -15.48 -98.99 13.02
CA ASP A 111 -15.55 -100.46 13.05
C ASP A 111 -14.50 -101.07 14.00
N VAL A 112 -13.24 -100.64 13.94
CA VAL A 112 -12.20 -101.13 14.88
C VAL A 112 -12.43 -100.62 16.30
N VAL A 113 -12.88 -99.37 16.43
CA VAL A 113 -13.15 -98.74 17.73
C VAL A 113 -14.34 -99.40 18.41
N ILE A 114 -15.41 -99.66 17.68
CA ILE A 114 -16.62 -100.32 18.17
C ILE A 114 -16.29 -101.74 18.62
N LYS A 115 -15.54 -102.52 17.84
CA LYS A 115 -15.08 -103.86 18.27
C LYS A 115 -14.35 -103.81 19.60
N LYS A 116 -13.46 -102.82 19.78
CA LYS A 116 -12.78 -102.62 21.06
C LYS A 116 -13.74 -102.16 22.17
N ALA A 117 -14.68 -101.27 21.88
CA ALA A 117 -15.68 -100.81 22.83
C ALA A 117 -16.56 -101.97 23.31
N MET A 118 -17.04 -102.83 22.40
CA MET A 118 -17.82 -104.03 22.74
C MET A 118 -17.07 -104.99 23.69
N GLN A 119 -15.76 -105.13 23.51
CA GLN A 119 -14.90 -105.90 24.43
C GLN A 119 -14.77 -105.27 25.81
N LEU A 120 -14.98 -103.96 25.95
CA LEU A 120 -14.94 -103.22 27.22
C LEU A 120 -16.34 -103.04 27.82
N LEU A 121 -17.38 -103.28 27.05
CA LEU A 121 -18.76 -103.11 27.48
C LEU A 121 -19.21 -104.30 28.34
N ASN A 122 -20.00 -104.00 29.38
CA ASN A 122 -20.78 -104.99 30.10
C ASN A 122 -21.83 -105.66 29.19
N ASN A 123 -22.52 -106.68 29.68
CA ASN A 123 -23.52 -107.41 28.87
C ASN A 123 -24.74 -106.52 28.55
N HIS A 124 -25.24 -105.79 29.55
CA HIS A 124 -26.35 -104.84 29.43
C HIS A 124 -25.88 -103.38 29.23
N GLY A 125 -24.64 -103.21 28.78
CA GLY A 125 -24.08 -101.88 28.61
C GLY A 125 -24.53 -101.22 27.32
N LYS A 126 -24.44 -99.89 27.27
CA LYS A 126 -24.75 -99.08 26.09
C LYS A 126 -23.51 -98.43 25.49
N ILE A 127 -23.47 -98.33 24.17
CA ILE A 127 -22.54 -97.44 23.46
C ILE A 127 -23.35 -96.24 22.98
N ILE A 128 -22.93 -95.04 23.34
CA ILE A 128 -23.47 -93.80 22.81
C ILE A 128 -22.46 -93.25 21.81
N LEU A 129 -22.84 -93.22 20.55
CA LEU A 129 -22.03 -92.73 19.45
C LEU A 129 -22.48 -91.32 19.08
N ILE A 130 -21.55 -90.38 19.01
CA ILE A 130 -21.79 -89.00 18.57
C ILE A 130 -20.90 -88.75 17.36
N ILE A 131 -21.52 -88.61 16.19
CA ILE A 131 -20.84 -88.47 14.91
C ILE A 131 -21.37 -87.25 14.17
N SER A 132 -20.50 -86.66 13.35
CA SER A 132 -20.95 -85.65 12.39
C SER A 132 -21.76 -86.34 11.29
N ASN A 133 -22.96 -85.81 11.05
CA ASN A 133 -23.84 -86.10 9.94
C ASN A 133 -23.59 -85.13 8.76
N GLU A 134 -22.36 -84.62 8.64
CA GLU A 134 -21.93 -83.84 7.48
C GLU A 134 -22.10 -84.69 6.23
N MET A 135 -23.17 -84.44 5.49
CA MET A 135 -23.37 -84.92 4.13
C MET A 135 -22.47 -84.12 3.18
N HIS A 136 -21.17 -84.09 3.43
CA HIS A 136 -20.22 -83.43 2.56
C HIS A 136 -19.75 -84.40 1.49
N GLU A 137 -19.94 -84.04 0.22
CA GLU A 137 -19.32 -84.65 -0.97
C GLU A 137 -17.77 -84.56 -0.96
N SER A 138 -17.13 -84.18 0.15
CA SER A 138 -15.68 -84.12 0.22
C SER A 138 -15.10 -85.51 0.36
N ILE A 139 -14.34 -85.90 -0.65
CA ILE A 139 -13.60 -87.16 -0.80
C ILE A 139 -12.65 -87.47 0.39
N ASP A 140 -12.41 -86.53 1.31
CA ASP A 140 -11.45 -86.65 2.42
C ASP A 140 -12.03 -86.60 3.85
N ALA A 141 -13.33 -86.35 4.04
CA ALA A 141 -13.95 -86.41 5.36
C ALA A 141 -14.71 -87.74 5.51
N GLU A 142 -14.34 -88.58 6.48
CA GLU A 142 -15.05 -89.82 6.83
C GLU A 142 -16.45 -89.49 7.39
N SER A 143 -17.37 -89.06 6.52
CA SER A 143 -18.79 -88.93 6.81
C SER A 143 -19.38 -90.33 6.96
N TYR A 144 -19.97 -90.61 8.12
CA TYR A 144 -20.63 -91.88 8.37
C TYR A 144 -22.07 -91.83 7.86
N SER A 145 -22.33 -92.52 6.76
CA SER A 145 -23.68 -92.68 6.23
C SER A 145 -24.54 -93.59 7.11
N LEU A 146 -25.87 -93.49 6.99
CA LEU A 146 -26.81 -94.47 7.56
C LEU A 146 -26.43 -95.92 7.22
N THR A 147 -25.89 -96.16 6.03
CA THR A 147 -25.45 -97.50 5.59
C THR A 147 -24.36 -98.04 6.51
N ASN A 148 -23.40 -97.20 6.90
CA ASN A 148 -22.31 -97.59 7.81
C ASN A 148 -22.86 -97.93 9.20
N LEU A 149 -23.89 -97.21 9.66
CA LEU A 149 -24.56 -97.51 10.92
C LEU A 149 -25.33 -98.83 10.87
N PHE A 150 -26.03 -99.11 9.77
CA PHE A 150 -26.70 -100.39 9.58
C PHE A 150 -25.71 -101.54 9.49
N GLN A 151 -24.51 -101.33 8.96
CA GLN A 151 -23.46 -102.36 8.93
C GLN A 151 -23.00 -102.75 10.35
N LEU A 152 -23.06 -101.85 11.33
CA LEU A 152 -22.79 -102.17 12.73
C LEU A 152 -23.80 -103.17 13.32
N SER A 153 -25.01 -103.23 12.76
CA SER A 153 -26.00 -104.21 13.18
C SER A 153 -25.58 -105.65 12.86
N GLU A 154 -24.82 -105.83 11.77
CA GLU A 154 -24.25 -107.12 11.37
C GLU A 154 -23.10 -107.56 12.29
N GLU A 155 -22.46 -106.61 13.01
CA GLU A 155 -21.35 -106.89 13.94
C GLU A 155 -21.81 -107.29 15.35
N GLY A 156 -23.11 -107.56 15.54
CA GLY A 156 -23.66 -108.01 16.82
C GLY A 156 -24.06 -106.86 17.75
N LEU A 157 -24.32 -105.67 17.19
CA LEU A 157 -24.98 -104.56 17.88
C LEU A 157 -26.40 -104.34 17.35
N VAL A 158 -27.20 -103.60 18.10
CA VAL A 158 -28.54 -103.17 17.70
C VAL A 158 -28.65 -101.68 17.95
N ILE A 159 -29.23 -100.95 17.01
CA ILE A 159 -29.54 -99.54 17.16
C ILE A 159 -30.82 -99.43 17.99
N ASN A 160 -30.73 -98.82 19.17
CA ASN A 160 -31.90 -98.58 20.03
C ASN A 160 -32.59 -97.26 19.71
N ASP A 161 -31.81 -96.22 19.37
CA ASP A 161 -32.35 -94.91 19.03
C ASP A 161 -31.35 -94.07 18.22
N ILE A 162 -31.87 -93.10 17.48
CA ILE A 162 -31.13 -92.07 16.75
C ILE A 162 -31.76 -90.71 17.05
N GLU A 163 -30.93 -89.74 17.43
CA GLU A 163 -31.32 -88.34 17.66
C GLU A 163 -30.42 -87.41 16.86
N PHE A 164 -30.99 -86.32 16.34
CA PHE A 164 -30.25 -85.33 15.55
C PHE A 164 -30.15 -83.99 16.28
N PHE A 165 -28.98 -83.38 16.20
CA PHE A 165 -28.67 -82.06 16.74
C PHE A 165 -28.15 -81.16 15.60
N GLY A 166 -29.00 -80.99 14.58
CA GLY A 166 -28.62 -80.40 13.30
C GLY A 166 -27.67 -81.33 12.53
N GLU A 167 -26.44 -80.88 12.33
CA GLU A 167 -25.39 -81.64 11.62
C GLU A 167 -24.74 -82.73 12.49
N LEU A 168 -25.08 -82.85 13.78
CA LEU A 168 -24.61 -83.94 14.63
C LEU A 168 -25.69 -85.01 14.76
N MET A 169 -25.27 -86.27 14.83
CA MET A 169 -26.14 -87.42 15.08
C MET A 169 -25.67 -88.18 16.32
N GLY A 170 -26.58 -88.39 17.25
CA GLY A 170 -26.43 -89.29 18.39
C GLY A 170 -27.07 -90.64 18.09
N VAL A 171 -26.35 -91.74 18.32
CA VAL A 171 -26.84 -93.10 18.11
C VAL A 171 -26.63 -93.92 19.39
N ILE A 172 -27.66 -94.62 19.82
CA ILE A 172 -27.61 -95.54 20.97
C ILE A 172 -27.50 -96.97 20.45
N LEU A 173 -26.48 -97.69 20.92
CA LEU A 173 -26.20 -99.07 20.51
C LEU A 173 -26.14 -100.00 21.73
N SER A 174 -26.71 -101.20 21.61
CA SER A 174 -26.62 -102.29 22.59
C SER A 174 -26.19 -103.60 21.93
N LYS A 175 -25.77 -104.60 22.71
CA LYS A 175 -25.41 -105.93 22.17
C LYS A 175 -26.65 -106.69 21.67
N SER A 176 -26.52 -107.38 20.54
CA SER A 176 -27.59 -108.12 19.85
C SER A 176 -28.08 -109.38 20.58
N SER A 177 -27.34 -109.88 21.59
CA SER A 177 -27.70 -111.09 22.35
C SER A 177 -28.97 -110.96 23.21
N GLU A 178 -29.59 -109.77 23.24
CA GLU A 178 -30.90 -109.55 23.82
C GLU A 178 -31.92 -109.32 22.70
N ILE A 179 -32.86 -110.26 22.58
CA ILE A 179 -34.11 -110.09 21.84
C ILE A 179 -34.84 -108.89 22.47
N SER A 180 -34.58 -107.67 22.00
CA SER A 180 -35.13 -106.47 22.64
C SER A 180 -36.23 -105.88 21.76
N TYR A 181 -37.43 -105.79 22.34
CA TYR A 181 -38.57 -105.01 21.85
C TYR A 181 -38.26 -103.51 21.68
N GLU A 182 -37.03 -103.07 21.97
CA GLU A 182 -36.55 -101.69 22.01
C GLU A 182 -35.61 -101.34 20.83
N ALA A 183 -35.44 -102.25 19.86
CA ALA A 183 -34.67 -101.97 18.65
C ALA A 183 -35.41 -100.96 17.76
N LEU A 184 -34.72 -99.92 17.31
CA LEU A 184 -35.26 -98.98 16.33
C LEU A 184 -35.41 -99.72 14.98
N SER A 185 -36.62 -99.68 14.41
CA SER A 185 -36.85 -100.24 13.08
C SER A 185 -36.05 -99.47 12.03
N ASN A 186 -35.46 -100.18 11.06
CA ASN A 186 -34.75 -99.56 9.93
C ASN A 186 -35.61 -98.51 9.21
N LYS A 187 -36.93 -98.74 9.12
CA LYS A 187 -37.86 -97.78 8.50
C LYS A 187 -37.96 -96.48 9.30
N ASP A 188 -37.98 -96.56 10.63
CA ASP A 188 -38.05 -95.39 11.50
C ASP A 188 -36.73 -94.63 11.52
N ALA A 189 -35.60 -95.34 11.52
CA ALA A 189 -34.27 -94.75 11.37
C ALA A 189 -34.13 -93.95 10.06
N VAL A 190 -34.54 -94.55 8.93
CA VAL A 190 -34.54 -93.87 7.62
C VAL A 190 -35.45 -92.64 7.63
N ARG A 191 -36.63 -92.73 8.25
CA ARG A 191 -37.56 -91.60 8.36
C ARG A 191 -36.97 -90.46 9.17
N LYS A 192 -36.45 -90.73 10.38
CA LYS A 192 -35.81 -89.71 11.23
C LYS A 192 -34.68 -88.98 10.50
N PHE A 193 -33.90 -89.73 9.73
CA PHE A 193 -32.81 -89.16 8.93
C PHE A 193 -33.32 -88.28 7.78
N ALA A 194 -34.35 -88.73 7.05
CA ALA A 194 -34.95 -87.95 5.97
C ALA A 194 -35.56 -86.64 6.50
N ASP A 195 -36.27 -86.71 7.63
CA ASP A 195 -36.86 -85.54 8.29
C ASP A 195 -35.77 -84.53 8.71
N ASN A 196 -34.69 -84.99 9.37
CA ASN A 196 -33.56 -84.12 9.72
C ASN A 196 -32.87 -83.50 8.50
N TYR A 197 -32.71 -84.28 7.42
CA TYR A 197 -32.10 -83.78 6.19
C TYR A 197 -32.91 -82.64 5.57
N ILE A 198 -34.24 -82.75 5.57
CA ILE A 198 -35.14 -81.68 5.12
C ILE A 198 -34.98 -80.43 6.01
N GLU A 199 -34.89 -80.60 7.33
CA GLU A 199 -34.68 -79.47 8.25
C GLU A 199 -33.36 -78.74 8.00
N ILE A 200 -32.26 -79.48 7.82
CA ILE A 200 -30.94 -78.92 7.48
C ILE A 200 -31.04 -78.13 6.17
N LEU A 201 -31.66 -78.70 5.13
CA LEU A 201 -31.81 -78.02 3.84
C LEU A 201 -32.62 -76.72 3.97
N LEU A 202 -33.72 -76.73 4.73
CA LEU A 202 -34.51 -75.54 4.99
C LEU A 202 -33.73 -74.47 5.75
N GLU A 203 -32.91 -74.86 6.73
CA GLU A 203 -32.04 -73.94 7.46
C GLU A 203 -30.99 -73.31 6.54
N LYS A 204 -30.29 -74.12 5.73
CA LYS A 204 -29.29 -73.64 4.77
C LYS A 204 -29.92 -72.71 3.74
N GLN A 205 -31.12 -73.02 3.24
CA GLN A 205 -31.85 -72.14 2.32
C GLN A 205 -32.15 -70.77 2.96
N ARG A 206 -32.60 -70.74 4.22
CA ARG A 206 -32.83 -69.48 4.94
C ARG A 206 -31.53 -68.67 5.09
N GLN A 207 -30.41 -69.33 5.34
CA GLN A 207 -29.11 -68.65 5.42
C GLN A 207 -28.71 -68.05 4.06
N VAL A 208 -28.91 -68.79 2.96
CA VAL A 208 -28.68 -68.28 1.60
C VAL A 208 -29.55 -67.07 1.30
N ASP A 209 -30.84 -67.10 1.66
CA ASP A 209 -31.75 -65.98 1.45
C ASP A 209 -31.31 -64.73 2.24
N GLN A 210 -30.85 -64.90 3.47
CA GLN A 210 -30.31 -63.81 4.30
C GLN A 210 -29.03 -63.23 3.72
N LEU A 211 -28.11 -64.09 3.27
CA LEU A 211 -26.85 -63.66 2.64
C LEU A 211 -27.12 -62.92 1.33
N THR A 212 -28.04 -63.42 0.51
CA THR A 212 -28.45 -62.78 -0.74
C THR A 212 -28.98 -61.36 -0.49
N LYS A 213 -29.84 -61.19 0.53
CA LYS A 213 -30.31 -59.85 0.96
C LYS A 213 -29.18 -58.94 1.40
N LYS A 214 -28.22 -59.45 2.18
CA LYS A 214 -27.04 -58.67 2.61
C LYS A 214 -26.18 -58.23 1.43
N VAL A 215 -25.94 -59.12 0.46
CA VAL A 215 -25.18 -58.81 -0.75
C VAL A 215 -25.86 -57.69 -1.53
N SER A 216 -27.17 -57.80 -1.78
CA SER A 216 -27.92 -56.75 -2.47
C SER A 216 -27.86 -55.38 -1.77
N ASN A 217 -27.96 -55.36 -0.43
CA ASN A 217 -27.80 -54.11 0.33
C ASN A 217 -26.39 -53.53 0.23
N LEU A 218 -25.36 -54.38 0.24
CA LEU A 218 -23.98 -53.96 0.08
C LEU A 218 -23.69 -53.41 -1.32
N GLU A 219 -24.30 -53.99 -2.36
CA GLU A 219 -24.20 -53.48 -3.73
C GLU A 219 -24.80 -52.06 -3.84
N LEU A 220 -25.97 -51.82 -3.24
CA LEU A 220 -26.58 -50.49 -3.18
C LEU A 220 -25.68 -49.48 -2.44
N ALA A 221 -25.18 -49.84 -1.25
CA ALA A 221 -24.29 -48.98 -0.49
C ALA A 221 -22.97 -48.69 -1.22
N ASN A 222 -22.45 -49.66 -2.00
CA ASN A 222 -21.25 -49.46 -2.79
C ASN A 222 -21.50 -48.51 -3.98
N GLN A 223 -22.69 -48.56 -4.57
CA GLN A 223 -23.08 -47.61 -5.61
C GLN A 223 -23.18 -46.18 -5.06
N GLU A 224 -23.83 -45.99 -3.90
CA GLU A 224 -23.88 -44.69 -3.21
C GLU A 224 -22.47 -44.16 -2.89
N LEU A 225 -21.56 -45.04 -2.49
CA LEU A 225 -20.17 -44.67 -2.21
C LEU A 225 -19.42 -44.20 -3.47
N ILE A 226 -19.66 -44.84 -4.62
CA ILE A 226 -19.09 -44.43 -5.90
C ILE A 226 -19.59 -43.03 -6.28
N ASP A 227 -20.90 -42.79 -6.16
CA ASP A 227 -21.51 -41.50 -6.49
C ASP A 227 -21.00 -40.39 -5.55
N ALA A 228 -20.89 -40.67 -4.25
CA ALA A 228 -20.34 -39.75 -3.27
C ALA A 228 -18.86 -39.40 -3.54
N LYS A 229 -18.04 -40.38 -3.95
CA LYS A 229 -16.64 -40.14 -4.34
C LYS A 229 -16.55 -39.20 -5.54
N SER A 230 -17.34 -39.45 -6.58
CA SER A 230 -17.35 -38.61 -7.78
C SER A 230 -17.77 -37.16 -7.47
N SER A 231 -18.74 -36.97 -6.56
CA SER A 231 -19.16 -35.64 -6.11
C SER A 231 -18.07 -34.94 -5.30
N ASN A 232 -17.37 -35.67 -4.44
CA ASN A 232 -16.28 -35.11 -3.64
C ASN A 232 -15.09 -34.69 -4.51
N GLU A 233 -14.75 -35.45 -5.54
CA GLU A 233 -13.72 -35.06 -6.53
C GLU A 233 -14.08 -33.74 -7.23
N ARG A 234 -15.34 -33.58 -7.64
CA ARG A 234 -15.82 -32.30 -8.22
C ARG A 234 -15.70 -31.14 -7.25
N LEU A 235 -16.10 -31.33 -5.98
CA LEU A 235 -15.98 -30.30 -4.94
C LEU A 235 -14.53 -29.94 -4.63
N GLN A 236 -13.59 -30.89 -4.73
CA GLN A 236 -12.17 -30.62 -4.56
C GLN A 236 -11.59 -29.78 -5.71
N GLU A 237 -11.97 -30.09 -6.96
CA GLU A 237 -11.63 -29.26 -8.14
C GLU A 237 -12.17 -27.83 -8.00
N GLU A 238 -13.44 -27.68 -7.59
CA GLU A 238 -14.06 -26.37 -7.38
C GLU A 238 -13.36 -25.57 -6.27
N ASN A 239 -13.05 -26.21 -5.14
CA ASN A 239 -12.30 -25.56 -4.06
C ASN A 239 -10.91 -25.09 -4.49
N LYS A 240 -10.18 -25.88 -5.30
CA LYS A 240 -8.89 -25.44 -5.87
C LYS A 240 -9.05 -24.19 -6.73
N LEU A 241 -10.08 -24.15 -7.56
CA LEU A 241 -10.36 -22.99 -8.42
C LEU A 241 -10.72 -21.75 -7.59
N LEU A 242 -11.54 -21.92 -6.55
CA LEU A 242 -11.91 -20.84 -5.62
C LEU A 242 -10.69 -20.29 -4.87
N HIS A 243 -9.80 -21.17 -4.39
CA HIS A 243 -8.55 -20.76 -3.75
C HIS A 243 -7.68 -19.92 -4.69
N LYS A 244 -7.52 -20.37 -5.94
CA LYS A 244 -6.76 -19.60 -6.95
C LYS A 244 -7.36 -18.21 -7.19
N ARG A 245 -8.69 -18.11 -7.34
CA ARG A 245 -9.37 -16.81 -7.51
C ARG A 245 -9.20 -15.90 -6.30
N ALA A 246 -9.29 -16.45 -5.09
CA ALA A 246 -9.09 -15.69 -3.87
C ALA A 246 -7.66 -15.15 -3.76
N GLU A 247 -6.66 -15.92 -4.18
CA GLU A 247 -5.26 -15.51 -4.22
C GLU A 247 -5.02 -14.41 -5.26
N GLU A 248 -5.52 -14.58 -6.48
CA GLU A 248 -5.47 -13.54 -7.53
C GLU A 248 -6.12 -12.22 -7.07
N GLN A 249 -7.26 -12.31 -6.40
CA GLN A 249 -7.96 -11.15 -5.87
C GLN A 249 -7.17 -10.46 -4.74
N LYS A 250 -6.52 -11.24 -3.87
CA LYS A 250 -5.65 -10.72 -2.81
C LYS A 250 -4.45 -9.97 -3.40
N ASP A 251 -3.79 -10.53 -4.41
CA ASP A 251 -2.64 -9.91 -5.08
C ASP A 251 -3.04 -8.60 -5.79
N PHE A 252 -4.22 -8.60 -6.41
CA PHE A 252 -4.80 -7.38 -6.99
C PHE A 252 -5.00 -6.29 -5.92
N TYR A 253 -5.64 -6.61 -4.79
CA TYR A 253 -5.85 -5.64 -3.71
C TYR A 253 -4.55 -5.14 -3.10
N GLN A 254 -3.55 -6.00 -2.95
CA GLN A 254 -2.23 -5.62 -2.45
C GLN A 254 -1.57 -4.60 -3.39
N THR A 255 -1.61 -4.87 -4.70
CA THR A 255 -1.06 -3.98 -5.73
C THR A 255 -1.79 -2.64 -5.77
N PHE A 256 -3.13 -2.68 -5.73
CA PHE A 256 -3.96 -1.49 -5.71
C PHE A 256 -3.72 -0.62 -4.45
N SER A 257 -3.60 -1.25 -3.28
CA SER A 257 -3.26 -0.59 -2.03
C SER A 257 -1.92 0.14 -2.11
N ASN A 258 -0.89 -0.52 -2.67
CA ASN A 258 0.43 0.09 -2.87
C ASN A 258 0.38 1.30 -3.80
N ASP A 259 -0.41 1.24 -4.88
CA ASP A 259 -0.63 2.39 -5.79
C ASP A 259 -1.29 3.57 -5.07
N ILE A 260 -2.32 3.32 -4.24
CA ILE A 260 -2.96 4.35 -3.42
C ILE A 260 -1.94 5.00 -2.47
N VAL A 261 -1.13 4.21 -1.76
CA VAL A 261 -0.09 4.73 -0.87
C VAL A 261 0.92 5.57 -1.64
N GLY A 262 1.33 5.12 -2.83
CA GLY A 262 2.20 5.89 -3.73
C GLY A 262 1.61 7.25 -4.10
N LYS A 263 0.33 7.29 -4.49
CA LYS A 263 -0.39 8.52 -4.83
C LYS A 263 -0.56 9.45 -3.62
N LEU A 264 -0.88 8.92 -2.45
CA LEU A 264 -0.98 9.70 -1.20
C LEU A 264 0.35 10.39 -0.86
N ASN A 265 1.48 9.70 -1.04
CA ASN A 265 2.80 10.29 -0.82
C ASN A 265 3.07 11.46 -1.78
N ILE A 266 2.63 11.37 -3.04
CA ILE A 266 2.74 12.47 -4.01
C ILE A 266 1.87 13.65 -3.58
N ILE A 267 0.63 13.41 -3.19
CA ILE A 267 -0.29 14.45 -2.70
C ILE A 267 0.32 15.18 -1.50
N ASN A 268 0.87 14.45 -0.53
CA ASN A 268 1.51 15.05 0.64
C ASN A 268 2.72 15.93 0.26
N LYS A 269 3.54 15.51 -0.72
CA LYS A 269 4.64 16.34 -1.22
C LYS A 269 4.13 17.64 -1.86
N LEU A 270 3.08 17.54 -2.68
CA LEU A 270 2.47 18.70 -3.33
C LEU A 270 1.88 19.67 -2.30
N ASN A 271 1.18 19.16 -1.28
CA ASN A 271 0.63 20.00 -0.20
C ASN A 271 1.73 20.78 0.54
N ASN A 272 2.85 20.13 0.89
CA ASN A 272 3.98 20.81 1.52
C ASN A 272 4.59 21.89 0.62
N MET A 273 4.69 21.62 -0.70
CA MET A 273 5.16 22.62 -1.66
C MET A 273 4.21 23.82 -1.75
N MET A 274 2.90 23.57 -1.76
CA MET A 274 1.89 24.64 -1.76
C MET A 274 1.97 25.50 -0.50
N GLU A 275 2.13 24.89 0.68
CA GLU A 275 2.26 25.62 1.95
C GLU A 275 3.49 26.55 1.98
N ASN A 276 4.62 26.07 1.41
CA ASN A 276 5.81 26.90 1.23
C ASN A 276 5.54 28.07 0.27
N GLN A 277 4.87 27.81 -0.86
CA GLN A 277 4.51 28.86 -1.82
C GLN A 277 3.54 29.89 -1.22
N ASP A 278 2.57 29.47 -0.42
CA ASP A 278 1.65 30.38 0.28
C ASP A 278 2.40 31.28 1.26
N THR A 279 3.42 30.75 1.93
CA THR A 279 4.30 31.51 2.82
C THR A 279 5.12 32.55 2.04
N GLU A 280 5.68 32.17 0.89
CA GLU A 280 6.39 33.11 0.00
C GLU A 280 5.45 34.20 -0.53
N ILE A 281 4.25 33.84 -1.00
CA ILE A 281 3.24 34.79 -1.47
C ILE A 281 2.89 35.79 -0.36
N LYS A 282 2.75 35.32 0.89
CA LYS A 282 2.49 36.20 2.04
C LYS A 282 3.64 37.20 2.24
N ASN A 283 4.88 36.73 2.20
CA ASN A 283 6.06 37.60 2.32
C ASN A 283 6.10 38.64 1.18
N TYR A 284 5.85 38.23 -0.07
CA TYR A 284 5.80 39.15 -1.21
C TYR A 284 4.70 40.20 -1.07
N LYS A 285 3.52 39.83 -0.55
CA LYS A 285 2.44 40.77 -0.25
C LYS A 285 2.86 41.81 0.80
N GLU A 286 3.54 41.38 1.86
CA GLU A 286 4.04 42.30 2.90
C GLU A 286 5.09 43.27 2.33
N THR A 287 6.00 42.79 1.48
CA THR A 287 6.99 43.68 0.83
C THR A 287 6.33 44.65 -0.14
N LEU A 288 5.31 44.21 -0.89
CA LEU A 288 4.56 45.06 -1.80
C LEU A 288 3.86 46.18 -1.03
N PHE A 289 3.21 45.86 0.09
CA PHE A 289 2.54 46.85 0.94
C PHE A 289 3.51 47.93 1.43
N LYS A 290 4.70 47.53 1.89
CA LYS A 290 5.76 48.49 2.29
C LYS A 290 6.22 49.39 1.13
N ALA A 291 6.33 48.82 -0.07
CA ALA A 291 6.69 49.58 -1.26
C ALA A 291 5.58 50.57 -1.65
N GLU A 292 4.31 50.17 -1.59
CA GLU A 292 3.16 51.06 -1.84
C GLU A 292 3.12 52.24 -0.87
N ASP A 293 3.36 52.01 0.42
CA ASP A 293 3.45 53.09 1.42
C ASP A 293 4.61 54.04 1.14
N SER A 294 5.76 53.50 0.74
CA SER A 294 6.93 54.30 0.33
C SER A 294 6.62 55.17 -0.90
N ILE A 295 5.90 54.61 -1.89
CA ILE A 295 5.45 55.36 -3.08
C ILE A 295 4.51 56.50 -2.69
N LYS A 296 3.54 56.25 -1.79
CA LYS A 296 2.65 57.31 -1.27
C LYS A 296 3.43 58.44 -0.60
N GLU A 297 4.46 58.10 0.19
CA GLU A 297 5.31 59.11 0.83
C GLU A 297 6.09 59.93 -0.20
N LEU A 298 6.65 59.28 -1.22
CA LEU A 298 7.34 59.95 -2.32
C LEU A 298 6.40 60.84 -3.14
N GLN A 299 5.16 60.40 -3.39
CA GLN A 299 4.13 61.21 -4.06
C GLN A 299 3.83 62.49 -3.27
N LYS A 300 3.64 62.41 -1.94
CA LYS A 300 3.47 63.60 -1.10
C LYS A 300 4.66 64.56 -1.19
N LYS A 301 5.89 64.03 -1.17
CA LYS A 301 7.12 64.84 -1.33
C LYS A 301 7.16 65.52 -2.70
N LEU A 302 6.73 64.83 -3.76
CA LEU A 302 6.68 65.37 -5.11
C LEU A 302 5.62 66.48 -5.22
N GLU A 303 4.43 66.29 -4.68
CA GLU A 303 3.36 67.30 -4.63
C GLU A 303 3.83 68.57 -3.92
N HIS A 304 4.49 68.42 -2.76
CA HIS A 304 5.07 69.54 -2.03
C HIS A 304 6.13 70.28 -2.86
N LYS A 305 7.02 69.55 -3.55
CA LYS A 305 8.00 70.18 -4.46
C LYS A 305 7.32 70.90 -5.63
N ALA A 306 6.28 70.33 -6.22
CA ALA A 306 5.52 70.96 -7.31
C ALA A 306 4.86 72.27 -6.84
N MET A 307 4.31 72.29 -5.62
CA MET A 307 3.76 73.50 -5.00
C MET A 307 4.82 74.61 -4.84
N ILE A 308 6.01 74.27 -4.32
CA ILE A 308 7.13 75.22 -4.22
C ILE A 308 7.49 75.78 -5.61
N LEU A 309 7.56 74.91 -6.60
CA LEU A 309 7.92 75.28 -7.97
C LEU A 309 6.89 76.23 -8.59
N ALA A 310 5.60 76.02 -8.33
CA ALA A 310 4.53 76.92 -8.75
C ALA A 310 4.64 78.32 -8.10
N ILE A 311 4.94 78.39 -6.80
CA ILE A 311 5.18 79.66 -6.10
C ILE A 311 6.38 80.40 -6.70
N SER A 312 7.48 79.66 -6.95
CA SER A 312 8.69 80.23 -7.55
C SER A 312 8.43 80.78 -8.95
N ASN A 313 7.70 80.03 -9.80
CA ASN A 313 7.32 80.49 -11.13
C ASN A 313 6.42 81.74 -11.11
N LYS A 314 5.48 81.82 -10.15
CA LYS A 314 4.66 83.03 -9.94
C LYS A 314 5.54 84.24 -9.60
N THR A 315 6.51 84.05 -8.71
CA THR A 315 7.47 85.10 -8.32
C THR A 315 8.32 85.55 -9.52
N ILE A 316 8.79 84.60 -10.35
CA ILE A 316 9.52 84.90 -11.59
C ILE A 316 8.66 85.73 -12.55
N ALA A 317 7.38 85.40 -12.70
CA ALA A 317 6.46 86.17 -13.55
C ALA A 317 6.24 87.60 -13.03
N GLU A 318 6.07 87.78 -11.73
CA GLU A 318 5.96 89.10 -11.08
C GLU A 318 7.23 89.94 -11.34
N LYS A 319 8.42 89.35 -11.17
CA LYS A 319 9.69 90.03 -11.48
C LYS A 319 9.87 90.31 -12.98
N GLY A 320 9.37 89.45 -13.86
CA GLY A 320 9.35 89.68 -15.30
C GLY A 320 8.50 90.91 -15.68
N ASN A 321 7.37 91.11 -15.00
CA ASN A 321 6.52 92.28 -15.19
C ASN A 321 7.20 93.58 -14.71
N GLU A 322 7.90 93.56 -13.56
CA GLU A 322 8.72 94.70 -13.09
C GLU A 322 9.79 95.09 -14.11
N ILE A 323 10.52 94.12 -14.68
CA ILE A 323 11.54 94.38 -15.70
C ILE A 323 10.94 95.02 -16.96
N ASN A 324 9.75 94.58 -17.38
CA ASN A 324 9.08 95.16 -18.55
C ASN A 324 8.62 96.61 -18.30
N ALA A 325 8.14 96.93 -17.09
CA ALA A 325 7.80 98.30 -16.70
C ALA A 325 9.04 99.22 -16.76
N LEU A 326 10.18 98.74 -16.27
CA LEU A 326 11.46 99.46 -16.36
C LEU A 326 11.92 99.69 -17.81
N LYS A 327 11.74 98.70 -18.69
CA LYS A 327 12.05 98.86 -20.13
C LYS A 327 11.21 99.95 -20.80
N GLN A 328 9.91 100.06 -20.47
CA GLN A 328 9.06 101.11 -21.02
C GLN A 328 9.48 102.51 -20.54
N ALA A 329 9.85 102.64 -19.26
CA ALA A 329 10.36 103.90 -18.71
C ALA A 329 11.66 104.36 -19.41
N MET A 330 12.60 103.44 -19.68
CA MET A 330 13.82 103.75 -20.42
C MET A 330 13.54 104.19 -21.87
N LYS A 331 12.55 103.60 -22.54
CA LYS A 331 12.17 103.98 -23.92
C LYS A 331 11.58 105.40 -23.98
N GLY A 332 10.84 105.81 -22.95
CA GLY A 332 10.32 107.17 -22.81
C GLY A 332 11.43 108.21 -22.71
N GLN A 333 12.47 107.95 -21.89
CA GLN A 333 13.63 108.84 -21.76
C GLN A 333 14.44 108.96 -23.06
N SER A 334 14.54 107.90 -23.87
CA SER A 334 15.25 107.93 -25.15
C SER A 334 14.60 108.87 -26.17
N LEU A 335 13.27 108.91 -26.24
CA LEU A 335 12.53 109.79 -27.16
C LEU A 335 12.62 111.26 -26.75
N GLU A 336 12.72 111.53 -25.45
CA GLU A 336 12.94 112.88 -24.91
C GLU A 336 14.34 113.42 -25.27
N TYR A 337 15.35 112.54 -25.33
CA TYR A 337 16.71 112.88 -25.72
C TYR A 337 16.84 113.21 -27.23
N GLU A 338 16.11 112.50 -28.09
CA GLU A 338 16.09 112.76 -29.54
C GLU A 338 15.45 114.13 -29.88
N ALA A 339 14.34 114.48 -29.23
CA ALA A 339 13.66 115.77 -29.43
C ALA A 339 14.52 116.97 -28.97
N LEU A 340 15.39 116.78 -27.97
CA LEU A 340 16.32 117.79 -27.52
C LEU A 340 17.48 117.98 -28.51
N ASN A 341 17.94 116.90 -29.13
CA ASN A 341 19.04 116.93 -30.09
C ASN A 341 18.67 117.69 -31.39
N GLU A 342 17.42 117.56 -31.87
CA GLU A 342 16.95 118.34 -33.03
C GLU A 342 16.92 119.86 -32.75
N LYS A 343 16.52 120.27 -31.53
CA LYS A 343 16.52 121.69 -31.12
C LYS A 343 17.93 122.28 -31.10
N VAL A 344 18.92 121.51 -30.67
CA VAL A 344 20.34 121.95 -30.63
C VAL A 344 20.91 122.12 -32.04
N ILE A 345 20.57 121.22 -32.98
CA ILE A 345 21.02 121.31 -34.38
C ILE A 345 20.48 122.56 -35.07
N PHE A 346 19.22 122.93 -34.81
CA PHE A 346 18.61 124.13 -35.38
C PHE A 346 19.31 125.43 -34.91
N ALA A 347 19.63 125.54 -33.62
CA ALA A 347 20.33 126.70 -33.06
C ALA A 347 21.74 126.90 -33.66
N TYR A 348 22.47 125.80 -33.92
CA TYR A 348 23.81 125.86 -34.54
C TYR A 348 23.79 126.37 -35.99
N LYS A 349 22.75 126.06 -36.76
CA LYS A 349 22.60 126.55 -38.14
C LYS A 349 22.39 128.06 -38.20
N GLU A 350 21.61 128.63 -37.30
CA GLU A 350 21.32 130.07 -37.26
C GLU A 350 22.54 130.89 -36.82
N LEU A 351 23.32 130.41 -35.85
CA LEU A 351 24.59 131.02 -35.44
C LEU A 351 25.62 131.11 -36.57
N THR A 352 25.65 130.11 -37.45
CA THR A 352 26.60 130.04 -38.57
C THR A 352 26.30 131.10 -39.64
N LYS A 353 25.01 131.39 -39.90
CA LYS A 353 24.63 132.47 -40.82
C LYS A 353 25.04 133.85 -40.30
N MET A 354 24.82 134.14 -39.01
CA MET A 354 25.21 135.42 -38.41
C MET A 354 26.72 135.65 -38.44
N ARG A 355 27.52 134.59 -38.26
CA ARG A 355 28.98 134.69 -38.31
C ARG A 355 29.52 135.18 -39.66
N ASN A 356 28.93 134.72 -40.77
CA ASN A 356 29.42 135.06 -42.10
C ASN A 356 29.13 136.52 -42.48
N ILE A 357 27.99 137.06 -42.05
CA ILE A 357 27.60 138.47 -42.27
C ILE A 357 28.57 139.43 -41.55
N ILE A 358 29.04 139.06 -40.35
CA ILE A 358 29.97 139.89 -39.55
C ILE A 358 31.38 139.92 -40.18
N LEU A 359 31.79 138.86 -40.87
CA LEU A 359 33.11 138.77 -41.50
C LEU A 359 33.24 139.69 -42.72
N GLU A 360 32.22 139.75 -43.58
CA GLU A 360 32.22 140.64 -44.75
C GLU A 360 32.25 142.13 -44.37
N GLN A 361 31.55 142.52 -43.30
CA GLN A 361 31.57 143.92 -42.82
C GLN A 361 32.95 144.33 -42.25
N LYS A 362 33.70 143.38 -41.70
CA LYS A 362 35.03 143.64 -41.13
C LYS A 362 36.07 143.96 -42.21
N GLU A 363 36.05 143.23 -43.32
CA GLU A 363 37.01 143.42 -44.42
C GLU A 363 36.84 144.79 -45.10
N ALA A 364 35.60 145.22 -45.36
CA ALA A 364 35.33 146.54 -45.96
C ALA A 364 35.78 147.73 -45.08
N THR A 365 35.83 147.55 -43.76
CA THR A 365 36.20 148.62 -42.82
C THR A 365 37.72 148.79 -42.69
N ILE A 366 38.49 147.72 -42.89
CA ILE A 366 39.96 147.75 -42.83
C ILE A 366 40.53 148.51 -44.03
N ASP A 367 39.99 148.28 -45.23
CA ASP A 367 40.45 148.87 -46.49
C ASP A 367 40.27 150.42 -46.55
N SER A 368 39.25 150.93 -45.84
CA SER A 368 38.98 152.37 -45.70
C SER A 368 39.97 153.08 -44.77
N ARG A 369 40.41 152.42 -43.70
CA ARG A 369 41.31 153.02 -42.68
C ARG A 369 42.75 153.15 -43.18
N GLU A 370 43.24 152.20 -43.96
CA GLU A 370 44.62 152.24 -44.48
C GLU A 370 44.85 153.42 -45.44
N LYS A 371 43.85 153.81 -46.24
CA LYS A 371 43.93 154.99 -47.12
C LYS A 371 43.98 156.32 -46.35
N THR A 372 43.33 156.38 -45.19
CA THR A 372 43.27 157.61 -44.38
C THR A 372 44.60 157.91 -43.70
N ILE A 373 45.31 156.87 -43.23
CA ILE A 373 46.58 157.03 -42.51
C ILE A 373 47.68 157.58 -43.42
N ARG A 374 47.78 157.13 -44.68
CA ARG A 374 48.83 157.61 -45.59
C ARG A 374 48.72 159.10 -45.94
N MET A 375 47.51 159.63 -46.10
CA MET A 375 47.31 161.07 -46.36
C MET A 375 47.75 161.94 -45.19
N GLN A 376 47.72 161.43 -43.96
CA GLN A 376 48.15 162.18 -42.78
C GLN A 376 49.67 162.28 -42.68
N ASP A 377 50.41 161.27 -43.15
CA ASP A 377 51.88 161.31 -43.14
C ASP A 377 52.45 162.33 -44.13
N GLU A 378 51.89 162.43 -45.34
CA GLU A 378 52.32 163.41 -46.35
C GLU A 378 52.07 164.87 -45.90
N LEU A 379 51.00 165.10 -45.12
CA LEU A 379 50.66 166.42 -44.60
C LEU A 379 51.62 166.88 -43.50
N LEU A 380 52.07 165.95 -42.65
CA LEU A 380 53.00 166.24 -41.55
C LEU A 380 54.38 166.67 -42.07
N GLU A 381 54.79 166.13 -43.21
CA GLU A 381 56.08 166.42 -43.82
C GLU A 381 56.13 167.81 -44.48
N SER A 382 54.97 168.29 -44.97
CA SER A 382 54.80 169.66 -45.46
C SER A 382 55.02 170.71 -44.36
N TYR A 383 54.46 170.51 -43.16
CA TYR A 383 54.60 171.48 -42.06
C TYR A 383 56.03 171.62 -41.54
N LYS A 384 56.83 170.55 -41.58
CA LYS A 384 58.25 170.61 -41.19
C LYS A 384 59.09 171.48 -42.13
N LYS A 385 58.66 171.67 -43.39
CA LYS A 385 59.31 172.59 -44.34
C LYS A 385 59.03 174.05 -44.03
N GLU A 386 57.82 174.39 -43.55
CA GLU A 386 57.45 175.77 -43.22
C GLU A 386 58.16 176.30 -41.97
N GLU A 387 58.31 175.48 -40.92
CA GLU A 387 58.94 175.93 -39.67
C GLU A 387 60.42 176.32 -39.87
N LYS A 388 61.12 175.63 -40.78
CA LYS A 388 62.51 175.96 -41.13
C LYS A 388 62.63 177.28 -41.88
N LEU A 389 61.65 177.64 -42.70
CA LEU A 389 61.63 178.89 -43.46
C LEU A 389 61.38 180.10 -42.55
N LEU A 390 60.52 179.94 -41.55
CA LEU A 390 60.21 181.00 -40.58
C LEU A 390 61.43 181.40 -39.73
N ARG A 391 62.24 180.42 -39.33
CA ARG A 391 63.46 180.68 -38.53
C ARG A 391 64.54 181.46 -39.30
N SER A 392 64.63 181.31 -40.62
CA SER A 392 65.63 182.06 -41.41
C SER A 392 65.19 183.50 -41.65
N TYR A 393 63.89 183.74 -41.87
CA TYR A 393 63.32 185.07 -42.04
C TYR A 393 63.53 185.96 -40.79
N GLN A 394 63.43 185.35 -39.62
CA GLN A 394 63.64 186.03 -38.34
C GLN A 394 65.08 186.51 -38.12
N LYS A 395 66.07 185.79 -38.68
CA LYS A 395 67.48 186.23 -38.66
C LYS A 395 67.70 187.48 -39.52
N LEU A 396 67.06 187.53 -40.68
CA LEU A 396 67.17 188.63 -41.63
C LEU A 396 66.56 189.94 -41.05
N LEU A 397 65.48 189.81 -40.30
CA LEU A 397 64.81 190.94 -39.65
C LEU A 397 65.69 191.60 -38.58
N ASN A 398 66.40 190.80 -37.78
CA ASN A 398 67.26 191.28 -36.71
C ASN A 398 68.50 192.04 -37.22
N GLU A 399 69.04 191.68 -38.39
CA GLU A 399 70.14 192.43 -38.99
C GLU A 399 69.68 193.77 -39.57
N HIS A 400 68.51 193.79 -40.20
CA HIS A 400 67.90 195.00 -40.74
C HIS A 400 67.61 196.03 -39.62
N GLU A 401 67.14 195.57 -38.47
CA GLU A 401 66.86 196.42 -37.31
C GLU A 401 68.15 197.07 -36.74
N LYS A 402 69.27 196.33 -36.76
CA LYS A 402 70.59 196.84 -36.33
C LYS A 402 71.10 197.98 -37.21
N ILE A 403 70.91 197.89 -38.53
CA ILE A 403 71.34 198.91 -39.48
C ILE A 403 70.44 200.16 -39.38
N SER A 404 69.13 199.96 -39.25
CA SER A 404 68.15 201.03 -39.08
C SER A 404 68.45 201.89 -37.84
N LYS A 405 68.84 201.25 -36.71
CA LYS A 405 69.26 201.97 -35.49
C LYS A 405 70.53 202.81 -35.67
N LYS A 406 71.52 202.35 -36.47
CA LYS A 406 72.70 203.17 -36.83
C LYS A 406 72.29 204.38 -37.70
N TYR A 407 71.34 204.19 -38.60
CA TYR A 407 70.83 205.23 -39.49
C TYR A 407 70.08 206.32 -38.70
N GLN A 408 69.25 205.95 -37.73
CA GLN A 408 68.56 206.90 -36.84
C GLN A 408 69.51 207.65 -35.89
N ALA A 409 70.54 207.00 -35.36
CA ALA A 409 71.50 207.69 -34.47
C ALA A 409 72.28 208.80 -35.19
N LEU A 410 72.58 208.61 -36.48
CA LEU A 410 73.27 209.61 -37.30
C LEU A 410 72.35 210.79 -37.67
N SER A 411 71.09 210.50 -38.04
CA SER A 411 70.13 211.52 -38.46
C SER A 411 69.77 212.52 -37.35
N HIS A 412 69.95 212.13 -36.08
CA HIS A 412 69.68 212.98 -34.93
C HIS A 412 70.92 213.64 -34.28
N SER A 413 72.15 213.24 -34.66
CA SER A 413 73.39 213.82 -34.11
C SER A 413 73.59 215.29 -34.52
N LYS A 414 74.34 216.05 -33.70
CA LYS A 414 74.67 217.48 -33.97
C LYS A 414 75.35 217.69 -35.34
N LEU A 415 76.04 216.67 -35.87
CA LEU A 415 76.64 216.69 -37.20
C LEU A 415 75.60 216.45 -38.32
N GLY A 416 74.68 215.48 -38.14
CA GLY A 416 73.74 215.08 -39.20
C GLY A 416 72.72 216.16 -39.57
N LYS A 417 72.30 216.95 -38.57
CA LYS A 417 71.40 218.09 -38.77
C LYS A 417 72.04 219.24 -39.57
N ALA A 418 73.37 219.41 -39.48
CA ALA A 418 74.09 220.37 -40.32
C ALA A 418 74.17 219.90 -41.78
N THR A 419 74.33 218.58 -42.00
CA THR A 419 74.40 217.98 -43.34
C THR A 419 73.05 218.05 -44.06
N LEU A 420 71.93 217.76 -43.39
CA LEU A 420 70.60 217.87 -44.01
C LEU A 420 70.18 219.32 -44.32
N SER A 421 70.58 220.29 -43.49
CA SER A 421 70.36 221.72 -43.76
C SER A 421 71.23 222.25 -44.91
N TYR A 422 72.48 221.79 -45.02
CA TYR A 422 73.36 222.13 -46.15
C TYR A 422 72.82 221.59 -47.48
N TRP A 423 72.29 220.36 -47.51
CA TRP A 423 71.75 219.77 -48.74
C TRP A 423 70.37 220.31 -49.16
N LYS A 424 69.57 220.86 -48.23
CA LYS A 424 68.35 221.63 -48.58
C LYS A 424 68.66 223.05 -49.06
N TRP A 425 69.79 223.64 -48.68
CA TRP A 425 70.26 224.93 -49.21
C TRP A 425 70.97 224.79 -50.59
N ARG A 426 71.54 223.62 -50.92
CA ARG A 426 72.36 223.36 -52.13
C ARG A 426 71.63 222.70 -53.32
N LYS A 427 70.30 222.57 -53.33
CA LYS A 427 69.59 222.01 -54.51
C LYS A 427 68.43 222.85 -55.05
N LYS A 428 68.52 224.16 -54.84
CA LYS A 428 68.61 225.08 -55.99
C LYS A 428 70.05 225.02 -56.50
#